data_AF-A0A8S4G7B3-F1
#
_entry.id   AF-A0A8S4G7B3-F1
#
_cell.length_a   1.000
_cell.length_b   1.000
_cell.length_c   1.000
_cell.angle_alpha   90.00
_cell.angle_beta   90.00
_cell.angle_gamma   90.00
#
_symmetry.space_group_name_H-M   'P 1'
#
loop_
_entity.id
_entity.type
_entity.pdbx_description
1 polymer ?
#
loop_
_entity_poly.entity_id
_entity_poly.type
_entity_poly.pdbx_seq_one_letter_code
_entity_poly.pdbx_strand_id
1 'polypeptide(L)'
;MSRREGRARTVVAVMPPPPSKCAKFLYYTWKLCSVVFSHLVMISLVVAYCVLGAVTFERLEADHEREVKRNISSLRNHTTQSIWSMTRAAPLLNQTNWTAEVVHMLKDFENSILLEMKVRGWDGSESTDHIQWTFTGALFYSIIVITTIGNVACHYQLMKKNITFEATVCRK
;
A
#
# COMPACT_ATOMS: atom_id res chain seq x y z
N MET A 1 -45.04 73.37 32.09
CA MET A 1 -45.28 72.07 31.43
C MET A 1 -44.83 72.18 29.97
N SER A 2 -43.60 71.74 29.65
CA SER A 2 -43.06 71.77 28.28
C SER A 2 -42.92 70.34 27.80
N ARG A 3 -43.83 69.92 26.91
CA ARG A 3 -43.86 68.60 26.29
C ARG A 3 -42.98 68.66 25.04
N ARG A 4 -41.74 68.17 25.12
CA ARG A 4 -40.87 68.02 23.95
C ARG A 4 -41.43 66.90 23.08
N GLU A 5 -41.91 67.23 21.88
CA GLU A 5 -42.23 66.28 20.82
C GLU A 5 -40.98 65.49 20.42
N GLY A 6 -41.07 64.16 20.50
CA GLY A 6 -40.06 63.25 19.98
C GLY A 6 -40.12 63.25 18.46
N ARG A 7 -39.11 63.88 17.83
CA ARG A 7 -38.88 63.78 16.39
C ARG A 7 -38.46 62.34 16.06
N ALA A 8 -39.39 61.58 15.48
CA ALA A 8 -39.12 60.28 14.91
C ALA A 8 -37.97 60.37 13.89
N ARG A 9 -36.85 59.73 14.18
CA ARG A 9 -35.72 59.62 13.28
C ARG A 9 -36.04 58.51 12.29
N THR A 10 -36.56 58.88 11.12
CA THR A 10 -36.75 57.96 10.00
C THR A 10 -35.39 57.35 9.63
N VAL A 11 -35.16 56.10 10.00
CA VAL A 11 -34.05 55.31 9.48
C VAL A 11 -34.36 55.06 8.01
N VAL A 12 -33.79 55.88 7.13
CA VAL A 12 -33.81 55.62 5.69
C VAL A 12 -32.97 54.36 5.49
N ALA A 13 -33.63 53.21 5.36
CA ALA A 13 -32.99 51.99 4.93
C ALA A 13 -32.47 52.22 3.51
N VAL A 14 -31.17 52.47 3.37
CA VAL A 14 -30.48 52.49 2.07
C VAL A 14 -30.49 51.04 1.58
N MET A 15 -31.50 50.67 0.80
CA MET A 15 -31.49 49.42 0.05
C MET A 15 -30.32 49.47 -0.94
N PRO A 16 -29.43 48.46 -0.98
CA PRO A 16 -28.37 48.41 -1.98
C PRO A 16 -28.98 48.43 -3.39
N PRO A 17 -28.35 49.10 -4.36
CA PRO A 17 -28.88 49.21 -5.72
C PRO A 17 -29.12 47.82 -6.31
N PRO A 18 -30.21 47.65 -7.10
CA PRO A 18 -30.56 46.36 -7.67
C PRO A 18 -29.38 45.84 -8.52
N PRO A 19 -28.91 44.60 -8.30
CA PRO A 19 -27.71 44.13 -8.96
C PRO A 19 -27.93 44.06 -10.47
N SER A 20 -27.02 44.68 -11.22
CA SER A 20 -26.99 44.66 -12.69
C SER A 20 -26.93 43.21 -13.18
N LYS A 21 -27.43 42.93 -14.39
CA LYS A 21 -27.40 41.56 -14.94
C LYS A 21 -25.97 41.01 -15.02
N CYS A 22 -24.98 41.87 -15.27
CA CYS A 22 -23.56 41.55 -15.17
C CYS A 22 -23.11 41.23 -13.73
N ALA A 23 -23.57 41.96 -12.71
CA ALA A 23 -23.25 41.65 -11.31
C ALA A 23 -23.88 40.32 -10.86
N LYS A 24 -25.10 40.01 -11.34
CA LYS A 24 -25.73 38.70 -11.12
C LYS A 24 -24.92 37.58 -11.79
N PHE A 25 -24.54 37.76 -13.07
CA PHE A 25 -23.72 36.80 -13.80
C PHE A 25 -22.36 36.55 -13.13
N LEU A 26 -21.63 37.63 -12.77
CA LEU A 26 -20.37 37.55 -12.04
C LEU A 26 -20.55 36.84 -10.68
N TYR A 27 -21.61 37.15 -9.94
CA TYR A 27 -21.92 36.46 -8.68
C TYR A 27 -22.16 34.96 -8.88
N TYR A 28 -22.92 34.55 -9.90
CA TYR A 28 -23.13 33.13 -10.21
C TYR A 28 -21.83 32.44 -10.66
N THR A 29 -21.02 33.06 -11.51
CA THR A 29 -19.72 32.50 -11.93
C THR A 29 -18.75 32.35 -10.76
N TRP A 30 -18.70 33.33 -9.85
CA TRP A 30 -17.87 33.26 -8.64
C TRP A 30 -18.37 32.20 -7.65
N LYS A 31 -19.70 32.07 -7.49
CA LYS A 31 -20.33 31.02 -6.69
C LYS A 31 -20.01 29.63 -7.26
N LEU A 32 -20.12 29.46 -8.59
CA LEU A 32 -19.77 28.22 -9.28
C LEU A 32 -18.28 27.90 -9.16
N CYS A 33 -17.40 28.88 -9.37
CA CYS A 33 -15.96 28.71 -9.18
C CYS A 33 -15.61 28.31 -7.73
N SER A 34 -16.28 28.90 -6.73
CA SER A 34 -16.04 28.57 -5.32
C SER A 34 -16.47 27.14 -4.97
N VAL A 35 -17.59 26.67 -5.53
CA VAL A 35 -18.06 25.28 -5.35
C VAL A 35 -17.15 24.29 -6.06
N VAL A 36 -16.82 24.55 -7.33
CA VAL A 36 -15.93 23.69 -8.12
C VAL A 36 -14.52 23.66 -7.52
N PHE A 37 -14.00 24.80 -7.06
CA PHE A 37 -12.71 24.87 -6.36
C PHE A 37 -12.72 24.01 -5.09
N SER A 38 -13.78 24.05 -4.28
CA SER A 38 -13.89 23.18 -3.10
C SER A 38 -13.80 21.70 -3.47
N HIS A 39 -14.57 21.26 -4.47
CA HIS A 39 -14.53 19.85 -4.90
C HIS A 39 -13.19 19.47 -5.53
N LEU A 40 -12.61 20.32 -6.37
CA LEU A 40 -11.31 20.05 -7.01
C LEU A 40 -10.18 20.02 -6.00
N VAL A 41 -10.16 20.91 -5.00
CA VAL A 41 -9.15 20.93 -3.94
C VAL A 41 -9.24 19.66 -3.10
N MET A 42 -10.44 19.23 -2.71
CA MET A 42 -10.62 18.00 -1.94
C MET A 42 -10.13 16.77 -2.69
N ILE A 43 -10.47 16.64 -3.98
CA ILE A 43 -10.01 15.52 -4.81
C ILE A 43 -8.48 15.58 -4.99
N SER A 44 -7.94 16.77 -5.27
CA SER A 44 -6.50 16.95 -5.48
C SER A 44 -5.69 16.63 -4.21
N LEU A 45 -6.19 17.01 -3.03
CA LEU A 45 -5.57 16.69 -1.76
C LEU A 45 -5.50 15.17 -1.53
N VAL A 46 -6.58 14.45 -1.83
CA VAL A 46 -6.62 12.99 -1.71
C VAL A 46 -5.63 12.34 -2.69
N VAL A 47 -5.60 12.80 -3.95
CA VAL A 47 -4.63 12.28 -4.94
C VAL A 47 -3.19 12.57 -4.51
N ALA A 48 -2.90 13.78 -4.04
CA ALA A 48 -1.57 14.13 -3.53
C ALA A 48 -1.17 13.24 -2.34
N TYR A 49 -2.10 12.98 -1.43
CA TYR A 49 -1.88 12.06 -0.31
C TYR A 49 -1.61 10.63 -0.78
N CYS A 50 -2.33 10.12 -1.79
CA CYS A 50 -2.07 8.81 -2.39
C CYS A 50 -0.67 8.75 -3.05
N VAL A 51 -0.24 9.82 -3.73
CA VAL A 51 1.09 9.89 -4.36
C VAL A 51 2.19 9.91 -3.30
N LEU A 52 2.03 10.68 -2.22
CA LEU A 52 2.95 10.68 -1.09
C LEU A 52 3.04 9.28 -0.44
N GLY A 53 1.90 8.61 -0.26
CA GLY A 53 1.84 7.22 0.19
C GLY A 53 2.61 6.28 -0.76
N ALA A 54 2.37 6.39 -2.07
CA ALA A 54 3.03 5.58 -3.08
C ALA A 54 4.56 5.69 -3.01
N VAL A 55 5.08 6.92 -2.99
CA VAL A 55 6.53 7.17 -2.90
C VAL A 55 7.09 6.62 -1.59
N THR A 56 6.36 6.79 -0.48
CA THR A 56 6.81 6.31 0.84
C THR A 56 6.88 4.79 0.90
N PHE A 57 5.81 4.09 0.48
CA PHE A 57 5.77 2.63 0.49
C PHE A 57 6.74 2.01 -0.51
N GLU A 58 6.85 2.57 -1.72
CA GLU A 58 7.86 2.11 -2.69
C GLU A 58 9.26 2.21 -2.09
N ARG A 59 9.60 3.33 -1.43
CA ARG A 59 10.95 3.52 -0.90
C ARG A 59 11.26 2.61 0.29
N LEU A 60 10.28 2.33 1.13
CA LEU A 60 10.44 1.47 2.30
C LEU A 60 10.46 -0.02 1.93
N GLU A 61 9.51 -0.45 1.10
CA GLU A 61 9.29 -1.87 0.84
C GLU A 61 10.11 -2.40 -0.35
N ALA A 62 10.36 -1.58 -1.39
CA ALA A 62 11.11 -2.07 -2.56
C ALA A 62 12.58 -2.35 -2.24
N ASP A 63 13.20 -1.58 -1.34
CA ASP A 63 14.57 -1.84 -0.91
C ASP A 63 14.66 -3.13 -0.10
N HIS A 64 13.69 -3.35 0.80
CA HIS A 64 13.59 -4.59 1.56
C HIS A 64 13.38 -5.81 0.65
N GLU A 65 12.44 -5.71 -0.32
CA GLU A 65 12.17 -6.78 -1.28
C GLU A 65 13.40 -7.15 -2.11
N ARG A 66 14.15 -6.13 -2.59
CA ARG A 66 15.41 -6.36 -3.32
C ARG A 66 16.47 -7.04 -2.45
N GLU A 67 16.60 -6.64 -1.19
CA GLU A 67 17.56 -7.23 -0.28
C GLU A 67 17.26 -8.71 -0.02
N VAL A 68 15.99 -9.04 0.27
CA VAL A 68 15.54 -10.43 0.47
C VAL A 68 15.83 -11.28 -0.78
N LYS A 69 15.45 -10.80 -1.97
CA LYS A 69 15.72 -11.50 -3.24
C LYS A 69 17.22 -11.73 -3.46
N ARG A 70 18.05 -10.73 -3.20
CA ARG A 70 19.51 -10.85 -3.31
C ARG A 70 20.08 -11.87 -2.32
N ASN A 71 19.63 -11.83 -1.07
CA ASN A 71 20.10 -12.75 -0.03
C ASN A 71 19.76 -14.20 -0.38
N ILE A 72 18.57 -14.45 -0.90
CA ILE A 72 18.13 -15.79 -1.31
C ILE A 72 18.90 -16.29 -2.52
N SER A 73 19.11 -15.46 -3.54
CA SER A 73 19.95 -15.83 -4.68
C SER A 73 21.40 -16.11 -4.26
N SER A 74 21.94 -15.32 -3.31
CA SER A 74 23.28 -15.54 -2.75
C SER A 74 23.35 -16.85 -1.98
N LEU A 75 22.35 -17.13 -1.15
CA LEU A 75 22.26 -18.35 -0.37
C LEU A 75 22.22 -19.59 -1.28
N ARG A 76 21.39 -19.58 -2.33
CA ARG A 76 21.32 -20.65 -3.33
C ARG A 76 22.67 -20.87 -4.01
N ASN A 77 23.33 -19.78 -4.42
CA ASN A 77 24.64 -19.86 -5.07
C ASN A 77 25.71 -20.42 -4.12
N HIS A 78 25.73 -19.98 -2.86
CA HIS A 78 26.67 -20.47 -1.85
C HIS A 78 26.48 -21.97 -1.59
N THR A 79 25.24 -22.43 -1.38
CA THR A 79 24.95 -23.87 -1.20
C THR A 79 25.36 -24.68 -2.43
N THR A 80 25.05 -24.20 -3.63
CA THR A 80 25.45 -24.87 -4.89
C THR A 80 26.97 -24.96 -5.03
N GLN A 81 27.69 -23.88 -4.69
CA GLN A 81 29.15 -23.86 -4.73
C GLN A 81 29.78 -24.77 -3.66
N SER A 82 29.23 -24.83 -2.45
CA SER A 82 29.68 -25.75 -1.41
C SER A 82 29.53 -27.20 -1.85
N ILE A 83 28.37 -27.58 -2.39
CA ILE A 83 28.14 -28.93 -2.92
C ILE A 83 29.11 -29.23 -4.08
N TRP A 84 29.30 -28.27 -5.00
CA TRP A 84 30.23 -28.43 -6.13
C TRP A 84 31.68 -28.61 -5.66
N SER A 85 32.13 -27.80 -4.71
CA SER A 85 33.49 -27.88 -4.15
C SER A 85 33.74 -29.22 -3.45
N MET A 86 32.77 -29.70 -2.68
CA MET A 86 32.84 -31.01 -2.02
C MET A 86 32.91 -32.15 -3.04
N THR A 87 32.10 -32.04 -4.10
CA THR A 87 32.08 -33.03 -5.19
C THR A 87 33.42 -33.06 -5.95
N ARG A 88 34.03 -31.89 -6.17
CA ARG A 88 35.30 -31.76 -6.89
C ARG A 88 36.52 -32.17 -6.05
N ALA A 89 36.46 -31.98 -4.73
CA ALA A 89 37.55 -32.30 -3.81
C ALA A 89 37.70 -33.81 -3.54
N ALA A 90 36.66 -34.60 -3.80
CA ALA A 90 36.67 -36.04 -3.58
C ALA A 90 37.30 -36.80 -4.77
N PRO A 91 38.42 -37.54 -4.59
CA PRO A 91 39.02 -38.35 -5.65
C PRO A 91 38.14 -39.54 -6.08
N LEU A 92 37.34 -40.07 -5.15
CA LEU A 92 36.35 -41.12 -5.34
C LEU A 92 35.09 -40.75 -4.55
N LEU A 93 33.98 -40.53 -5.25
CA LEU A 93 32.70 -40.18 -4.63
C LEU A 93 32.05 -41.40 -3.99
N ASN A 94 32.14 -41.50 -2.66
CA ASN A 94 31.36 -42.49 -1.92
C ASN A 94 29.92 -41.99 -1.76
N GLN A 95 28.98 -42.65 -2.44
CA GLN A 95 27.58 -42.23 -2.52
C GLN A 95 26.93 -42.07 -1.14
N THR A 96 27.19 -42.93 -0.17
CA THR A 96 26.50 -42.90 1.13
C THR A 96 26.90 -41.67 1.96
N ASN A 97 28.19 -41.42 2.11
CA ASN A 97 28.69 -40.25 2.84
C ASN A 97 28.42 -38.95 2.08
N TRP A 98 28.60 -38.94 0.76
CA TRP A 98 28.32 -37.75 -0.06
C TRP A 98 26.84 -37.37 0.00
N THR A 99 25.93 -38.34 -0.15
CA THR A 99 24.49 -38.07 -0.12
C THR A 99 24.06 -37.58 1.27
N ALA A 100 24.61 -38.15 2.35
CA ALA A 100 24.30 -37.69 3.70
C ALA A 100 24.69 -36.23 3.93
N GLU A 101 25.90 -35.84 3.50
CA GLU A 101 26.40 -34.45 3.61
C GLU A 101 25.59 -33.48 2.74
N VAL A 102 25.29 -33.85 1.49
CA VAL A 102 24.45 -33.01 0.61
C VAL A 102 23.06 -32.83 1.20
N VAL A 103 22.45 -33.89 1.73
CA VAL A 103 21.13 -33.80 2.38
C VAL A 103 21.16 -32.88 3.60
N HIS A 104 22.25 -32.88 4.39
CA HIS A 104 22.41 -31.94 5.50
C HIS A 104 22.45 -30.48 5.00
N MET A 105 23.32 -30.19 4.02
CA MET A 105 23.42 -28.84 3.43
C MET A 105 22.10 -28.36 2.81
N LEU A 106 21.33 -29.27 2.18
CA LEU A 106 20.02 -28.95 1.63
C LEU A 106 18.99 -28.63 2.72
N LYS A 107 19.01 -29.36 3.85
CA LYS A 107 18.12 -29.06 4.99
C LYS A 107 18.42 -27.70 5.60
N ASP A 108 19.69 -27.34 5.72
CA ASP A 108 20.08 -26.02 6.24
C ASP A 108 19.63 -24.89 5.30
N PHE A 109 19.77 -25.11 3.99
CA PHE A 109 19.22 -24.22 2.97
C PHE A 109 17.71 -24.09 3.07
N GLU A 110 16.98 -25.20 3.14
CA GLU A 110 15.52 -25.24 3.25
C GLU A 110 15.03 -24.48 4.49
N ASN A 111 15.65 -24.72 5.65
CA ASN A 111 15.31 -24.02 6.89
C ASN A 111 15.52 -22.50 6.78
N SER A 112 16.59 -22.08 6.11
CA SER A 112 16.89 -20.66 5.89
C SER A 112 15.84 -20.02 4.96
N ILE A 113 15.45 -20.70 3.88
CA ILE A 113 14.41 -20.23 2.97
C ILE A 113 13.04 -20.17 3.65
N LEU A 114 12.70 -21.16 4.46
CA LEU A 114 11.44 -21.16 5.23
C LEU A 114 11.38 -19.99 6.21
N LEU A 115 12.51 -19.61 6.80
CA LEU A 115 12.60 -18.43 7.66
C LEU A 115 12.36 -17.14 6.87
N GLU A 116 13.03 -16.96 5.73
CA GLU A 116 12.84 -15.79 4.86
C GLU A 116 11.38 -15.69 4.36
N MET A 117 10.75 -16.82 4.02
CA MET A 117 9.34 -16.88 3.61
C MET A 117 8.39 -16.50 4.75
N LYS A 118 8.63 -17.00 5.97
CA LYS A 118 7.73 -16.80 7.11
C LYS A 118 7.89 -15.42 7.75
N VAL A 119 9.11 -14.91 7.83
CA VAL A 119 9.44 -13.69 8.59
C VAL A 119 9.48 -12.47 7.68
N ARG A 120 10.05 -12.60 6.48
CA ARG A 120 10.33 -11.47 5.58
C ARG A 120 9.40 -11.44 4.36
N GLY A 121 8.45 -12.38 4.29
CA GLY A 121 7.41 -12.37 3.28
C GLY A 121 7.91 -12.63 1.87
N TRP A 122 8.98 -13.42 1.71
CA TRP A 122 9.47 -13.78 0.39
C TRP A 122 8.41 -14.54 -0.42
N ASP A 123 8.20 -14.11 -1.67
CA ASP A 123 7.15 -14.60 -2.57
C ASP A 123 7.56 -15.84 -3.39
N GLY A 124 8.77 -16.35 -3.20
CA GLY A 124 9.32 -17.48 -3.96
C GLY A 124 9.96 -17.09 -5.28
N SER A 125 9.96 -15.81 -5.64
CA SER A 125 10.60 -15.31 -6.86
C SER A 125 11.99 -14.74 -6.57
N GLU A 126 12.98 -15.17 -7.35
CA GLU A 126 14.34 -14.61 -7.29
C GLU A 126 14.62 -13.56 -8.38
N SER A 127 13.67 -13.34 -9.31
CA SER A 127 13.85 -12.38 -10.38
C SER A 127 13.76 -10.95 -9.83
N THR A 128 14.79 -10.14 -10.10
CA THR A 128 14.81 -8.71 -9.76
C THR A 128 13.93 -7.86 -10.67
N ASP A 129 13.45 -8.43 -11.78
CA ASP A 129 12.64 -7.72 -12.78
C ASP A 129 11.16 -7.63 -12.38
N HIS A 130 10.70 -8.55 -11.55
CA HIS A 130 9.35 -8.57 -11.01
C HIS A 130 9.38 -8.10 -9.56
N ILE A 131 9.32 -6.78 -9.35
CA ILE A 131 9.23 -6.14 -8.02
C ILE A 131 7.76 -5.86 -7.74
N GLN A 132 7.24 -6.31 -6.60
CA GLN A 132 5.85 -6.07 -6.21
C GLN A 132 5.63 -4.60 -5.83
N TRP A 133 6.60 -4.01 -5.11
CA TRP A 133 6.57 -2.62 -4.67
C TRP A 133 7.14 -1.66 -5.71
N THR A 134 6.50 -1.60 -6.88
CA THR A 134 6.74 -0.50 -7.84
C THR A 134 5.89 0.71 -7.51
N PHE A 135 6.24 1.90 -8.01
CA PHE A 135 5.40 3.11 -7.86
C PHE A 135 3.91 2.85 -8.11
N THR A 136 3.57 2.17 -9.22
CA THR A 136 2.18 1.86 -9.56
C THR A 136 1.54 0.89 -8.56
N GLY A 137 2.28 -0.11 -8.07
CA GLY A 137 1.82 -1.04 -7.05
C GLY A 137 1.60 -0.36 -5.68
N ALA A 138 2.54 0.47 -5.26
CA ALA A 138 2.47 1.24 -4.02
C ALA A 138 1.34 2.29 -4.05
N LEU A 139 1.07 2.88 -5.22
CA LEU A 139 -0.05 3.79 -5.43
C LEU A 139 -1.39 3.06 -5.34
N PHE A 140 -1.52 1.90 -5.99
CA PHE A 140 -2.71 1.07 -5.88
C PHE A 140 -2.96 0.62 -4.43
N TYR A 141 -1.90 0.22 -3.72
CA TYR A 141 -1.97 -0.11 -2.30
C TYR A 141 -2.46 1.07 -1.45
N SER A 142 -1.91 2.26 -1.66
CA SER A 142 -2.32 3.49 -0.94
C SER A 142 -3.81 3.78 -1.16
N ILE A 143 -4.32 3.63 -2.38
CA ILE A 143 -5.74 3.81 -2.71
C ILE A 143 -6.59 2.81 -1.94
N ILE A 144 -6.27 1.51 -1.98
CA ILE A 144 -7.03 0.45 -1.30
C ILE A 144 -7.11 0.67 0.22
N VAL A 145 -6.01 1.13 0.83
CA VAL A 145 -5.94 1.43 2.27
C VAL A 145 -6.85 2.60 2.62
N ILE A 146 -6.76 3.71 1.87
CA ILE A 146 -7.57 4.92 2.11
C ILE A 146 -9.05 4.65 1.86
N THR A 147 -9.39 3.87 0.83
CA THR A 147 -10.77 3.46 0.55
C THR A 147 -11.25 2.34 1.48
N THR A 148 -10.39 1.84 2.38
CA THR A 148 -10.67 0.76 3.36
C THR A 148 -11.14 -0.57 2.75
N ILE A 149 -10.96 -0.75 1.43
CA ILE A 149 -11.36 -1.96 0.71
C ILE A 149 -10.57 -3.17 1.22
N GLY A 150 -9.28 -2.97 1.54
CA GLY A 150 -8.40 -4.04 2.00
C GLY A 150 -8.82 -4.66 3.34
N ASN A 151 -9.38 -3.87 4.25
CA ASN A 151 -9.83 -4.36 5.56
C ASN A 151 -11.11 -5.20 5.44
N VAL A 152 -12.03 -4.77 4.56
CA VAL A 152 -13.24 -5.53 4.24
C VAL A 152 -12.87 -6.85 3.56
N ALA A 153 -11.98 -6.83 2.55
CA ALA A 153 -11.54 -8.05 1.87
C ALA A 153 -10.89 -9.07 2.83
N CYS A 154 -10.05 -8.60 3.75
CA CYS A 154 -9.44 -9.45 4.78
C CYS A 154 -10.49 -10.04 5.73
N HIS A 155 -11.45 -9.23 6.20
CA HIS A 155 -12.55 -9.69 7.05
C HIS A 155 -13.43 -10.73 6.34
N TYR A 156 -13.74 -10.55 5.04
CA TYR A 156 -14.48 -11.53 4.24
C TYR A 156 -13.70 -12.85 4.03
N GLN A 157 -12.38 -12.79 3.83
CA GLN A 157 -11.54 -13.99 3.66
C GLN A 157 -11.31 -14.74 4.97
N LEU A 158 -11.13 -14.03 6.09
CA LEU A 158 -11.08 -14.63 7.43
C LEU A 158 -12.41 -15.29 7.78
N MET A 159 -13.55 -14.65 7.48
CA MET A 159 -14.87 -15.27 7.64
C MET A 159 -15.00 -16.55 6.78
N LYS A 160 -14.55 -16.55 5.51
CA LYS A 160 -14.54 -17.76 4.69
C LYS A 160 -13.62 -18.85 5.23
N LYS A 161 -12.38 -18.55 5.63
CA LYS A 161 -11.46 -19.55 6.18
C LYS A 161 -11.94 -20.12 7.52
N ASN A 162 -12.55 -19.29 8.38
CA ASN A 162 -13.15 -19.74 9.64
C ASN A 162 -14.39 -20.63 9.40
N ILE A 163 -15.22 -20.32 8.41
CA ILE A 163 -16.35 -21.16 7.99
C ILE A 163 -15.91 -22.46 7.29
N THR A 164 -14.80 -22.43 6.54
CA THR A 164 -14.28 -23.64 5.85
C THR A 164 -13.61 -24.61 6.83
N PHE A 165 -13.03 -24.10 7.93
CA PHE A 165 -12.49 -24.93 9.01
C PHE A 165 -13.62 -25.63 9.80
N GLU A 166 -14.69 -24.92 10.12
CA GLU A 166 -15.92 -25.49 10.70
C GLU A 166 -16.59 -26.52 9.77
N ALA A 167 -16.61 -26.28 8.46
CA ALA A 167 -17.19 -27.23 7.50
C ALA A 167 -16.36 -28.51 7.27
N THR A 168 -15.06 -28.50 7.60
CA THR A 168 -14.19 -29.68 7.46
C THR A 168 -14.17 -30.54 8.74
N VAL A 169 -14.47 -29.95 9.91
CA VAL A 169 -14.55 -30.67 11.19
C VAL A 169 -15.90 -31.39 11.37
N CYS A 170 -16.97 -31.01 10.68
CA CYS A 170 -18.25 -31.74 10.72
C CYS A 170 -18.36 -32.94 9.73
N ARG A 171 -17.26 -33.40 9.12
CA ARG A 171 -17.27 -34.61 8.28
C ARG A 171 -16.20 -35.64 8.66
N LYS A 172 -15.99 -35.86 9.96
CA LYS A 172 -15.51 -37.13 10.53
C LYS A 172 -16.14 -37.35 11.90
#